data_AF-A0A0T6B5T8-F1
#
_entry.id   AF-A0A0T6B5T8-F1
#
_cell.length_a   1.000
_cell.length_b   1.000
_cell.length_c   1.000
_cell.angle_alpha   90.00
_cell.angle_beta   90.00
_cell.angle_gamma   90.00
#
_symmetry.space_group_name_H-M   'P 1'
#
loop_
_entity.id
_entity.type
_entity.pdbx_description
1 polymer ?
#
loop_
_entity_poly.entity_id
_entity_poly.type
_entity_poly.pdbx_seq_one_letter_code
_entity_poly.pdbx_strand_id
1 'polypeptide(L)'
;MYGPTSILLGAALGLLRSLHGNCENVADLVPADFVINAFIAAAWDVAKSEKQLALDLNQKTELAEPKIYNYVSSVENPLTWGDYRRLSTVVGKKIPSPLLVWHYWFNLSPNYYVYWMIATFTQTLPAYIVDFLAKCIGKKPFLVDAYKKIDKFCDVISYFTMNQWTFKTF
;
A
#
# COMPACT_ATOMS: atom_id res chain seq x y z
N MET A 1 4.06 3.46 -9.47
CA MET A 1 3.95 2.44 -8.41
C MET A 1 2.69 2.74 -7.62
N TYR A 2 2.03 1.71 -7.07
CA TYR A 2 0.78 1.83 -6.32
C TYR A 2 0.89 1.14 -4.96
N GLY A 3 -0.05 1.42 -4.05
CA GLY A 3 -0.19 0.71 -2.77
C GLY A 3 1.00 0.86 -1.80
N PRO A 4 1.22 -0.13 -0.91
CA PRO A 4 2.21 -0.05 0.17
C PRO A 4 3.63 0.17 -0.32
N THR A 5 4.04 -0.41 -1.45
CA THR A 5 5.38 -0.23 -2.02
C THR A 5 5.68 1.24 -2.32
N SER A 6 4.67 2.03 -2.68
CA SER A 6 4.84 3.47 -2.92
C SER A 6 5.01 4.26 -1.64
N ILE A 7 4.39 3.81 -0.53
CA ILE A 7 4.63 4.35 0.81
C ILE A 7 6.10 4.13 1.18
N LEU A 8 6.59 2.88 1.04
CA LEU A 8 7.98 2.53 1.32
C LEU A 8 8.95 3.35 0.48
N LEU A 9 8.72 3.43 -0.83
CA LEU A 9 9.58 4.19 -1.74
C LEU A 9 9.58 5.68 -1.39
N GLY A 10 8.41 6.27 -1.16
CA GLY A 10 8.29 7.67 -0.76
C GLY A 10 9.06 7.96 0.53
N ALA A 11 8.90 7.11 1.54
CA ALA A 11 9.61 7.22 2.82
C ALA A 11 11.12 7.03 2.64
N ALA A 12 11.55 6.03 1.87
CA ALA A 12 12.95 5.73 1.60
C ALA A 12 13.67 6.85 0.82
N LEU A 13 12.95 7.59 -0.02
CA LEU A 13 13.48 8.77 -0.72
C LEU A 13 13.40 10.05 0.13
N GLY A 14 12.76 10.00 1.30
CA GLY A 14 12.51 11.17 2.15
C GLY A 14 11.42 12.11 1.60
N LEU A 15 10.71 11.69 0.56
CA LEU A 15 9.63 12.46 -0.06
C LEU A 15 8.31 12.29 0.70
N LEU A 16 8.02 11.11 1.25
CA LEU A 16 6.82 10.88 2.06
C LEU A 16 7.19 10.86 3.54
N ARG A 17 6.77 11.88 4.28
CA ARG A 17 7.14 12.06 5.70
C ARG A 17 6.02 11.82 6.68
N SER A 18 4.78 12.04 6.25
CA SER A 18 3.60 11.79 7.06
C SER A 18 2.49 11.15 6.21
N LEU A 19 1.76 10.21 6.83
CA LEU A 19 0.60 9.57 6.24
C LEU A 19 -0.51 9.49 7.30
N HIS A 20 -1.75 9.80 6.89
CA HIS A 20 -2.93 9.57 7.72
C HIS A 20 -3.13 8.07 7.84
N GLY A 21 -2.98 7.51 9.05
CA GLY A 21 -2.99 6.08 9.26
C GLY A 21 -2.98 5.71 10.74
N ASN A 22 -3.64 4.60 11.08
CA ASN A 22 -3.62 4.07 12.45
C ASN A 22 -2.57 2.97 12.54
N CYS A 23 -1.61 3.13 13.45
CA CYS A 23 -0.57 2.14 13.71
C CYS A 23 -1.13 0.80 14.21
N GLU A 24 -2.29 0.80 14.86
CA GLU A 24 -2.93 -0.39 15.43
C GLU A 24 -3.71 -1.19 14.39
N ASN A 25 -3.98 -0.59 13.22
CA ASN A 25 -4.70 -1.27 12.17
C ASN A 25 -3.81 -2.32 11.49
N VAL A 26 -4.41 -3.47 11.16
CA VAL A 26 -3.75 -4.51 10.37
C VAL A 26 -3.53 -3.97 8.96
N ALA A 27 -2.31 -4.15 8.45
CA ALA A 27 -1.95 -3.88 7.09
C ALA A 27 -2.18 -5.15 6.27
N ASP A 28 -3.28 -5.18 5.51
CA ASP A 28 -3.68 -6.31 4.66
C ASP A 28 -2.78 -6.39 3.41
N LEU A 29 -1.53 -6.78 3.63
CA LEU A 29 -0.50 -6.88 2.61
C LEU A 29 -0.29 -8.33 2.21
N VAL A 30 -0.37 -8.59 0.91
CA VAL A 30 -0.20 -9.93 0.35
C VAL A 30 0.92 -9.89 -0.70
N PRO A 31 1.93 -10.78 -0.61
CA PRO A 31 2.94 -10.92 -1.66
C PRO A 31 2.31 -11.32 -3.00
N ALA A 32 2.70 -10.64 -4.08
CA ALA A 32 2.08 -10.83 -5.40
C ALA A 32 2.28 -12.26 -5.96
N ASP A 33 3.43 -12.86 -5.67
CA ASP A 33 3.76 -14.25 -5.97
C ASP A 33 2.79 -15.24 -5.31
N PHE A 34 2.41 -14.98 -4.06
CA PHE A 34 1.42 -15.83 -3.39
C PHE A 34 0.01 -15.67 -3.98
N VAL A 35 -0.37 -14.46 -4.40
CA VAL A 35 -1.64 -14.24 -5.11
C VAL A 35 -1.66 -15.05 -6.41
N ILE A 36 -0.56 -15.04 -7.17
CA ILE A 36 -0.42 -15.82 -8.41
C ILE A 36 -0.53 -17.32 -8.13
N ASN A 37 0.15 -17.82 -7.10
CA ASN A 37 0.09 -19.23 -6.71
C ASN A 37 -1.34 -19.64 -6.31
N ALA A 38 -2.03 -18.81 -5.53
CA ALA A 38 -3.43 -19.03 -5.15
C ALA A 38 -4.36 -19.05 -6.39
N PHE A 39 -4.13 -18.15 -7.35
CA PHE A 39 -4.89 -18.10 -8.60
C PHE A 39 -4.70 -19.37 -9.44
N ILE A 40 -3.47 -19.85 -9.61
CA ILE A 40 -3.18 -21.11 -10.33
C ILE A 40 -3.84 -22.30 -9.63
N ALA A 41 -3.76 -22.36 -8.29
CA ALA A 41 -4.40 -23.41 -7.51
C ALA A 41 -5.93 -23.40 -7.65
N ALA A 42 -6.55 -22.22 -7.63
CA ALA A 42 -7.98 -22.06 -7.84
C ALA A 42 -8.40 -22.50 -9.25
N ALA A 43 -7.66 -22.09 -10.28
CA ALA A 43 -7.92 -22.50 -11.67
C ALA A 43 -7.82 -24.03 -11.84
N TRP A 44 -6.83 -24.66 -11.20
CA TRP A 44 -6.69 -26.11 -11.18
C TRP A 44 -7.88 -26.81 -10.47
N ASP A 45 -8.32 -26.29 -9.31
CA ASP A 45 -9.45 -26.86 -8.58
C ASP A 45 -10.76 -26.76 -9.37
N VAL A 46 -11.00 -25.63 -10.05
CA VAL A 46 -12.16 -25.44 -10.93
C VAL A 46 -12.13 -26.43 -12.09
N ALA A 47 -11.01 -26.50 -12.83
CA ALA A 47 -10.88 -27.42 -13.97
C ALA A 47 -11.05 -28.90 -13.57
N LYS A 48 -10.55 -29.28 -12.40
CA LYS A 48 -10.74 -30.63 -11.86
C LYS A 48 -12.20 -30.89 -11.46
N SER A 49 -12.83 -29.93 -10.80
CA SER A 49 -14.24 -30.02 -10.38
C SER A 49 -15.17 -30.15 -11.58
N GLU A 50 -14.94 -29.39 -12.65
CA GLU A 50 -15.68 -29.49 -13.91
C GLU A 50 -15.48 -30.84 -14.61
N LYS A 51 -14.24 -31.32 -14.69
CA LYS A 51 -13.93 -32.63 -15.29
C LYS A 51 -14.59 -33.77 -14.52
N GLN A 52 -14.63 -33.68 -13.19
CA GLN A 52 -15.30 -34.67 -12.34
C GLN A 52 -16.82 -34.62 -12.53
N LEU A 53 -17.42 -33.42 -12.62
CA LEU A 53 -18.83 -33.25 -12.96
C LEU A 53 -19.19 -33.83 -14.34
N ALA A 54 -18.33 -33.65 -15.34
CA ALA A 54 -18.51 -34.17 -16.69
C ALA A 54 -18.41 -35.70 -16.78
N LEU A 55 -17.67 -36.33 -15.85
CA LEU A 55 -17.56 -37.79 -15.76
C LEU A 55 -18.72 -38.43 -14.98
N ASP A 56 -19.25 -37.72 -13.98
CA ASP A 56 -20.31 -38.24 -13.10
C ASP A 56 -21.73 -38.12 -13.70
N LEU A 57 -21.95 -37.29 -14.73
CA LEU A 57 -23.30 -37.00 -15.21
C LEU A 57 -23.49 -37.15 -16.74
N ASN A 58 -24.00 -38.33 -17.10
CA ASN A 58 -25.10 -38.54 -18.07
C ASN A 58 -26.44 -37.89 -17.59
N GLN A 59 -26.37 -36.91 -16.70
CA GLN A 59 -27.50 -36.28 -16.01
C GLN A 59 -27.38 -34.76 -16.21
N LYS A 60 -28.50 -34.16 -16.59
CA LYS A 60 -28.60 -32.77 -17.01
C LYS A 60 -27.97 -31.81 -16.01
N THR A 61 -27.12 -30.96 -16.57
CA THR A 61 -26.49 -29.77 -16.04
C THR A 61 -27.48 -28.85 -15.31
N GLU A 62 -27.66 -29.03 -14.01
CA GLU A 62 -27.88 -27.87 -13.14
C GLU A 62 -26.53 -27.16 -13.04
N LEU A 63 -26.47 -25.91 -13.51
CA LEU A 63 -25.27 -25.07 -13.44
C LEU A 63 -24.86 -24.96 -11.97
N ALA A 64 -23.87 -25.75 -11.54
CA ALA A 64 -23.31 -25.66 -10.21
C ALA A 64 -22.88 -24.20 -9.96
N GLU A 65 -23.23 -23.67 -8.80
CA GLU A 65 -22.86 -22.28 -8.47
C GLU A 65 -21.35 -22.09 -8.59
N PRO A 66 -20.89 -20.98 -9.20
CA PRO A 66 -19.47 -20.74 -9.39
C PRO A 66 -18.77 -20.65 -8.03
N LYS A 67 -17.72 -21.45 -7.83
CA LYS A 67 -16.90 -21.39 -6.61
C LYS A 67 -16.21 -20.02 -6.52
N ILE A 68 -16.35 -19.35 -5.37
CA ILE A 68 -15.70 -18.07 -5.06
C ILE A 68 -14.53 -18.34 -4.12
N TYR A 69 -13.31 -17.97 -4.54
CA TYR A 69 -12.11 -18.09 -3.72
C TYR A 69 -11.67 -16.70 -3.26
N ASN A 70 -11.55 -16.51 -1.94
CA ASN A 70 -10.96 -15.32 -1.35
C ASN A 70 -9.54 -15.63 -0.88
N TYR A 71 -8.57 -14.83 -1.33
CA TYR A 71 -7.20 -14.88 -0.84
C TYR A 71 -6.85 -13.57 -0.15
N VAL A 72 -6.58 -13.66 1.16
CA VAL A 72 -6.39 -12.52 2.04
C VAL A 72 -5.13 -12.70 2.88
N SER A 73 -4.64 -11.61 3.47
CA SER A 73 -3.61 -11.63 4.51
C SER A 73 -3.98 -12.60 5.64
N SER A 74 -3.00 -13.38 6.11
CA SER A 74 -3.24 -14.35 7.17
C SER A 74 -3.55 -13.66 8.51
N VAL A 75 -4.57 -14.16 9.20
CA VAL A 75 -4.92 -13.75 10.58
C VAL A 75 -3.98 -14.32 11.63
N GLU A 76 -3.19 -15.35 11.29
CA GLU A 76 -2.29 -16.03 12.24
C GLU A 76 -1.02 -15.23 12.52
N ASN A 77 -0.60 -14.39 11.57
CA ASN A 77 0.57 -13.52 11.71
C ASN A 77 0.29 -12.14 11.12
N PRO A 78 -0.59 -11.34 11.77
CA PRO A 78 -0.99 -10.05 11.24
C PRO A 78 0.17 -9.06 11.33
N LEU A 79 0.41 -8.34 10.24
CA LEU A 79 1.34 -7.21 10.21
C LEU A 79 0.55 -5.92 10.45
N THR A 80 0.90 -5.12 11.46
CA THR A 80 0.26 -3.81 11.66
C THR A 80 0.91 -2.71 10.82
N TRP A 81 0.21 -1.60 10.57
CA TRP A 81 0.84 -0.42 9.97
C TRP A 81 1.97 0.15 10.85
N GLY A 82 1.87 -0.02 12.18
CA GLY A 82 2.94 0.28 13.13
C GLY A 82 4.20 -0.58 12.89
N ASP A 83 4.03 -1.88 12.70
CA ASP A 83 5.13 -2.79 12.35
C ASP A 83 5.72 -2.48 10.99
N TYR A 84 4.88 -2.24 10.00
CA TYR A 84 5.29 -1.80 8.67
C TYR A 84 6.18 -0.55 8.74
N ARG A 85 5.76 0.46 9.51
CA ARG A 85 6.55 1.69 9.76
C ARG A 85 7.86 1.38 10.48
N ARG A 86 7.85 0.52 11.50
CA ARG A 86 9.04 0.17 12.28
C ARG A 86 10.07 -0.54 11.40
N LEU A 87 9.65 -1.57 10.67
CA LEU A 87 10.50 -2.35 9.77
C LEU A 87 11.08 -1.48 8.65
N SER A 88 10.24 -0.67 7.99
CA SER A 88 10.70 0.27 6.98
C SER A 88 11.69 1.29 7.53
N THR A 89 11.51 1.75 8.77
CA THR A 89 12.44 2.69 9.41
C THR A 89 13.80 2.06 9.70
N VAL A 90 13.83 0.83 10.21
CA VAL A 90 15.09 0.12 10.48
C VAL A 90 15.87 -0.08 9.18
N VAL A 91 15.21 -0.56 8.12
CA VAL A 91 15.87 -0.80 6.83
C VAL A 91 16.27 0.51 6.15
N GLY A 92 15.35 1.48 6.06
CA GLY A 92 15.57 2.76 5.37
C GLY A 92 16.65 3.62 6.01
N LYS A 93 16.86 3.53 7.33
CA LYS A 93 17.98 4.19 8.00
C LYS A 93 19.30 3.45 7.85
N LYS A 94 19.27 2.11 7.78
CA LYS A 94 20.47 1.28 7.63
C LYS A 94 21.03 1.34 6.21
N ILE A 95 20.15 1.42 5.21
CA ILE A 95 20.50 1.39 3.78
C ILE A 95 19.77 2.57 3.08
N PRO A 96 20.31 3.79 3.15
CA PRO A 96 19.70 4.94 2.51
C PRO A 96 19.81 4.84 0.99
N SER A 97 18.78 5.34 0.29
CA SER A 97 18.79 5.42 -1.18
C SER A 97 19.83 6.43 -1.68
N PRO A 98 20.53 6.17 -2.80
CA PRO A 98 21.37 7.19 -3.44
C PRO A 98 20.56 8.38 -3.99
N LEU A 99 19.23 8.23 -4.12
CA LEU A 99 18.30 9.26 -4.58
C LEU A 99 17.60 9.97 -3.41
N LEU A 100 18.15 9.88 -2.20
CA LEU A 100 17.58 10.49 -1.00
C LEU A 100 17.48 12.02 -1.16
N VAL A 101 16.27 12.54 -1.15
CA VAL A 101 16.00 13.99 -1.23
C VAL A 101 16.05 14.63 0.16
N TRP A 102 15.69 13.87 1.19
CA TRP A 102 15.70 14.31 2.58
C TRP A 102 15.98 13.13 3.51
N HIS A 103 16.56 13.35 4.69
CA HIS A 103 16.76 12.28 5.67
C HIS A 103 15.49 11.46 5.93
N TYR A 104 15.66 10.15 6.11
CA TYR A 104 14.56 9.22 6.38
C TYR A 104 13.82 9.61 7.68
N TRP A 105 12.58 10.04 7.53
CA TRP A 105 11.63 10.20 8.63
C TRP A 105 10.23 9.97 8.08
N PHE A 106 9.54 8.98 8.63
CA PHE A 106 8.18 8.63 8.26
C PHE A 106 7.32 8.51 9.53
N ASN A 107 6.13 9.11 9.52
CA ASN A 107 5.19 9.09 10.62
C ASN A 107 3.77 8.73 10.17
N LEU A 108 3.12 7.86 10.93
CA LEU A 108 1.70 7.57 10.79
C LEU A 108 0.95 8.37 11.86
N SER A 109 -0.12 9.05 11.49
CA SER A 109 -0.92 9.83 12.42
C SER A 109 -2.39 9.50 12.21
N PRO A 110 -3.12 9.02 13.25
CA PRO A 110 -4.53 8.70 13.11
C PRO A 110 -5.41 9.96 13.09
N ASN A 111 -4.96 11.04 13.72
CA ASN A 111 -5.65 12.34 13.70
C ASN A 111 -5.33 13.09 12.40
N TYR A 112 -6.37 13.41 11.62
CA TYR A 112 -6.25 14.09 10.34
C TYR A 112 -5.56 15.45 10.43
N TYR A 113 -5.89 16.28 11.44
CA TYR A 113 -5.32 17.61 11.59
C TYR A 113 -3.83 17.55 11.94
N VAL A 114 -3.42 16.59 12.77
CA VAL A 114 -2.00 16.37 13.09
C VAL A 114 -1.23 15.95 11.84
N TYR A 115 -1.76 14.97 11.10
CA TYR A 115 -1.22 14.57 9.80
C TYR A 115 -1.08 15.77 8.85
N TRP A 116 -2.15 16.54 8.67
CA TRP A 116 -2.19 17.67 7.74
C TRP A 116 -1.18 18.75 8.11
N MET A 117 -1.06 19.09 9.40
CA MET A 117 -0.06 20.04 9.87
C MET A 117 1.36 19.54 9.57
N ILE A 118 1.70 18.31 9.95
CA ILE A 118 3.04 17.75 9.71
C ILE A 118 3.33 17.70 8.21
N ALA A 119 2.38 17.22 7.40
CA ALA A 119 2.53 17.16 5.95
C ALA A 119 2.78 18.56 5.36
N THR A 120 2.00 19.56 5.74
CA THR A 120 2.16 20.93 5.26
C THR A 120 3.55 21.49 5.57
N PHE A 121 4.02 21.36 6.81
CA PHE A 121 5.31 21.94 7.23
C PHE A 121 6.53 21.16 6.73
N THR A 122 6.41 19.85 6.52
CA THR A 122 7.56 19.00 6.17
C THR A 122 7.64 18.64 4.70
N GLN A 123 6.55 18.80 3.94
CA GLN A 123 6.44 18.43 2.54
C GLN A 123 6.07 19.65 1.69
N THR A 124 4.88 20.21 1.88
CA THR A 124 4.32 21.26 1.02
C THR A 124 5.09 22.58 1.11
N LEU A 125 5.30 23.12 2.30
CA LEU A 125 5.96 24.40 2.50
C LEU A 125 7.42 24.38 2.00
N PRO A 126 8.26 23.37 2.35
CA PRO A 126 9.60 23.24 1.78
C PRO A 126 9.60 23.13 0.26
N ALA A 127 8.62 22.42 -0.34
CA ALA A 127 8.53 22.29 -1.78
C ALA A 127 8.33 23.64 -2.48
N TYR A 128 7.43 24.48 -1.96
CA TYR A 128 7.22 25.83 -2.50
C TYR A 128 8.46 26.70 -2.37
N ILE A 129 9.17 26.63 -1.24
CA ILE A 129 10.43 27.37 -1.03
C ILE A 129 11.48 26.93 -2.06
N VAL A 130 11.69 25.62 -2.21
CA VAL A 130 12.71 25.08 -3.13
C VAL A 130 12.36 25.38 -4.59
N ASP A 131 11.11 25.20 -4.99
CA ASP A 131 10.67 25.51 -6.37
C ASP A 131 10.70 27.02 -6.66
N PHE A 132 10.44 27.87 -5.67
CA PHE A 132 10.61 29.31 -5.79
C PHE A 132 12.08 29.68 -6.03
N LEU A 133 13.00 29.15 -5.22
CA LEU A 133 14.44 29.36 -5.39
C LEU A 133 14.93 28.81 -6.74
N ALA A 134 14.43 27.66 -7.17
CA ALA A 134 14.73 27.10 -8.49
C ALA A 134 14.36 28.09 -9.59
N LYS A 135 13.15 28.65 -9.56
CA LYS A 135 12.71 29.69 -10.51
C LYS A 135 13.61 30.92 -10.49
N CYS A 136 13.99 31.41 -9.32
CA CYS A 136 14.88 32.58 -9.18
C CYS A 136 16.26 32.36 -9.83
N ILE A 137 16.76 31.12 -9.87
CA ILE A 137 18.07 30.76 -10.43
C ILE A 137 17.91 30.19 -11.87
N GLY A 138 16.73 30.32 -12.48
CA GLY A 138 16.46 29.84 -13.85
C GLY A 138 16.38 28.32 -13.99
N LYS A 139 16.24 27.58 -12.88
CA LYS A 139 16.04 26.12 -12.88
C LYS A 139 14.55 25.78 -12.99
N LYS A 140 14.26 24.61 -13.56
CA LYS A 140 12.89 24.10 -13.67
C LYS A 140 12.38 23.64 -12.28
N PRO A 141 11.29 24.21 -11.76
CA PRO A 141 10.63 23.71 -10.55
C PRO A 141 10.01 22.33 -10.79
N PHE A 142 9.96 21.47 -9.78
CA PHE A 142 9.37 20.14 -9.92
C PHE A 142 8.73 19.58 -8.63
N LEU A 143 9.12 20.08 -7.44
CA LEU A 143 8.73 19.47 -6.18
C LEU A 143 7.25 19.67 -5.88
N VAL A 144 6.70 20.86 -6.16
CA VAL A 144 5.27 21.13 -5.91
C VAL A 144 4.37 20.18 -6.70
N ASP A 145 4.71 19.90 -7.96
CA ASP A 145 3.93 18.97 -8.77
C ASP A 145 4.13 17.50 -8.37
N ALA A 146 5.30 17.16 -7.83
CA ALA A 146 5.53 15.85 -7.21
C ALA A 146 4.67 15.67 -5.96
N TYR A 147 4.64 16.68 -5.07
CA TYR A 147 3.84 16.61 -3.85
C TYR A 147 2.33 16.59 -4.11
N LYS A 148 1.82 17.31 -5.12
CA LYS A 148 0.40 17.16 -5.54
C LYS A 148 0.03 15.72 -5.89
N LYS A 149 0.96 14.94 -6.45
CA LYS A 149 0.74 13.51 -6.77
C LYS A 149 0.81 12.66 -5.51
N ILE A 150 1.75 12.97 -4.61
CA ILE A 150 1.89 12.28 -3.31
C ILE A 150 0.64 12.52 -2.45
N ASP A 151 0.14 13.75 -2.36
CA ASP A 151 -1.06 14.09 -1.59
C ASP A 151 -2.28 13.31 -2.08
N LYS A 152 -2.53 13.29 -3.40
CA LYS A 152 -3.60 12.47 -4.00
C LYS A 152 -3.46 10.98 -3.67
N PHE A 153 -2.21 10.48 -3.67
CA PHE A 153 -1.95 9.10 -3.28
C PHE A 153 -2.23 8.87 -1.79
N CYS A 154 -1.81 9.78 -0.91
CA CYS A 154 -2.08 9.73 0.53
C CYS A 154 -3.59 9.77 0.83
N ASP A 155 -4.37 10.55 0.11
CA ASP A 155 -5.83 10.63 0.27
C ASP A 155 -6.50 9.27 -0.03
N VAL A 156 -6.08 8.59 -1.10
CA VAL A 156 -6.59 7.26 -1.45
C VAL A 156 -6.16 6.22 -0.41
N ILE A 157 -4.89 6.27 0.00
CA ILE A 157 -4.31 5.30 0.93
C ILE A 157 -4.88 5.44 2.34
N SER A 158 -5.27 6.65 2.75
CA SER A 158 -5.85 6.92 4.07
C SER A 158 -7.03 6.00 4.38
N TYR A 159 -7.86 5.69 3.39
CA TYR A 159 -8.96 4.75 3.56
C TYR A 159 -8.49 3.36 4.01
N PHE A 160 -7.40 2.84 3.44
CA PHE A 160 -6.87 1.51 3.77
C PHE A 160 -6.06 1.50 5.05
N THR A 161 -5.41 2.60 5.41
CA THR A 161 -4.62 2.72 6.64
C THR A 161 -5.47 3.04 7.86
N MET A 162 -6.69 3.55 7.67
CA MET A 162 -7.61 3.91 8.75
C MET A 162 -8.72 2.90 9.02
N ASN A 163 -8.98 1.98 8.10
CA ASN A 163 -9.96 0.91 8.29
C ASN A 163 -9.27 -0.44 8.51
N GLN A 164 -9.96 -1.35 9.18
CA GLN A 164 -9.59 -2.76 9.29
C GLN A 164 -10.63 -3.61 8.57
N TRP A 165 -10.19 -4.72 7.99
CA TRP A 165 -11.06 -5.65 7.28
C TRP A 165 -11.09 -6.97 8.03
N THR A 166 -12.30 -7.51 8.19
CA THR A 166 -12.49 -8.85 8.75
C THR A 166 -13.10 -9.73 7.69
N PHE A 167 -12.38 -10.77 7.32
CA PHE A 167 -12.86 -11.76 6.36
C PHE A 167 -13.36 -12.97 7.14
N LYS A 168 -14.59 -13.40 6.88
CA LYS A 168 -15.12 -14.64 7.44
C LYS A 168 -14.51 -15.81 6.68
N THR A 169 -13.81 -16.68 7.38
CA THR A 169 -13.44 -18.01 6.89
C THR A 169 -14.65 -18.92 7.11
N PHE A 170 -15.14 -19.58 6.06
CA PHE A 170 -16.19 -20.60 6.17
C PHE A 170 -15.57 -21.94 6.56
#